data_AF-A0A1I6UTR3-F1
#
_entry.id   AF-A0A1I6UTR3-F1
#
_cell.length_a   1.000
_cell.length_b   1.000
_cell.length_c   1.000
_cell.angle_alpha   90.00
_cell.angle_beta   90.00
_cell.angle_gamma   90.00
#
_symmetry.space_group_name_H-M   'P 1'
#
loop_
_entity.id
_entity.type
_entity.pdbx_description
1 polymer ?
#
loop_
_entity_poly.entity_id
_entity_poly.type
_entity_poly.pdbx_seq_one_letter_code
_entity_poly.pdbx_strand_id
1 'polypeptide(L)'
;MQSMQESIKKLWKEYGVVAFVEKKTCDVCGDEYSMYERTDREGNKHLMGMCMTCENKKLRAKFPKTKEELDNNKFNIWISHHENIEKSIHESSFESYKPQTDKQREALRLCKGYVSKFNNFSKKHSLVFKGDVGLGKSHLAASILKELREQGYKVMFLTTTDLMNMIKSTFNYNSAQTQDDIIKRLESLDLLVLDDVGAEYVKRDAQGFETWASEVLFQVINSRQALPTVYTTNYKAEDFSAKYGKQGKRILSRMLNSAEIIEFDGVDQRINNF
;
A
#
# COMPACT_ATOMS: atom_id res chain seq x y z
N MET A 1 -11.66 50.24 -22.99
CA MET A 1 -10.73 49.10 -22.90
C MET A 1 -9.28 49.49 -22.59
N GLN A 2 -8.81 50.71 -22.92
CA GLN A 2 -7.44 51.16 -22.59
C GLN A 2 -7.16 51.32 -21.08
N SER A 3 -8.15 51.69 -20.26
CA SER A 3 -7.93 51.94 -18.82
C SER A 3 -7.61 50.69 -17.99
N MET A 4 -8.17 49.53 -18.35
CA MET A 4 -7.93 48.29 -17.60
C MET A 4 -6.51 47.76 -17.82
N GLN A 5 -5.96 47.90 -19.03
CA GLN A 5 -4.57 47.54 -19.33
C GLN A 5 -3.57 48.46 -18.63
N GLU A 6 -3.90 49.75 -18.47
CA GLU A 6 -3.07 50.71 -17.72
C GLU A 6 -3.12 50.47 -16.21
N SER A 7 -4.30 50.16 -15.65
CA SER A 7 -4.44 49.79 -14.23
C SER A 7 -3.70 48.49 -13.88
N ILE A 8 -3.74 47.48 -14.77
CA ILE A 8 -2.97 46.24 -14.62
C ILE A 8 -1.47 46.51 -14.66
N LYS A 9 -1.00 47.35 -15.61
CA LYS A 9 0.42 47.77 -15.67
C LYS A 9 0.88 48.50 -14.41
N LYS A 10 0.01 49.29 -13.78
CA LYS A 10 0.32 50.03 -12.54
C LYS A 10 0.42 49.09 -11.33
N LEU A 11 -0.52 48.15 -11.21
CA LEU A 11 -0.48 47.08 -10.20
C LEU A 11 0.76 46.17 -10.36
N TRP A 12 1.16 45.85 -11.60
CA TRP A 12 2.38 45.09 -11.88
C TRP A 12 3.66 45.88 -11.60
N LYS A 13 3.60 47.20 -11.45
CA LYS A 13 4.74 48.05 -11.08
C LYS A 13 4.87 48.21 -9.57
N GLU A 14 3.73 48.26 -8.87
CA GLU A 14 3.64 48.35 -7.41
C GLU A 14 3.86 46.99 -6.70
N TYR A 15 3.42 45.89 -7.30
CA TYR A 15 3.51 44.52 -6.76
C TYR A 15 4.40 43.58 -7.59
N GLY A 16 5.13 44.14 -8.56
CA GLY A 16 5.80 43.43 -9.66
C GLY A 16 6.95 42.53 -9.27
N VAL A 17 6.65 41.36 -8.72
CA VAL A 17 7.64 40.29 -8.60
C VAL A 17 7.95 39.69 -9.97
N VAL A 18 7.09 39.88 -11.00
CA VAL A 18 7.21 39.25 -12.34
C VAL A 18 6.94 40.28 -13.47
N ALA A 19 7.83 40.36 -14.46
CA ALA A 19 7.74 41.24 -15.63
C ALA A 19 7.86 40.43 -16.94
N PHE A 20 7.08 40.79 -17.98
CA PHE A 20 7.24 40.19 -19.31
C PHE A 20 8.54 40.67 -19.96
N VAL A 21 9.29 39.75 -20.58
CA VAL A 21 10.57 40.04 -21.24
C VAL A 21 10.41 39.99 -22.75
N GLU A 22 10.10 38.82 -23.28
CA GLU A 22 10.02 38.58 -24.72
C GLU A 22 9.16 37.35 -25.03
N LYS A 23 8.86 37.17 -26.32
CA LYS A 23 8.37 35.88 -26.82
C LYS A 23 9.53 35.10 -27.42
N LYS A 24 9.57 33.80 -27.16
CA LYS A 24 10.49 32.86 -27.80
C LYS A 24 9.72 31.82 -28.60
N THR A 25 10.32 31.35 -29.67
CA THR A 25 9.85 30.18 -30.41
C THR A 25 10.41 28.93 -29.76
N CYS A 26 9.58 27.92 -29.52
CA CYS A 26 10.02 26.67 -28.93
C CYS A 26 10.78 25.81 -29.94
N ASP A 27 12.01 25.40 -29.60
CA ASP A 27 12.85 24.57 -30.46
C ASP A 27 12.29 23.15 -30.73
N VAL A 28 11.31 22.71 -29.93
CA VAL A 28 10.73 21.36 -30.00
C VAL A 28 9.48 21.31 -30.88
N CYS A 29 8.57 22.29 -30.75
CA CYS A 29 7.29 22.27 -31.46
C CYS A 29 7.05 23.47 -32.37
N GLY A 30 7.91 24.50 -32.35
CA GLY A 30 7.77 25.70 -33.17
C GLY A 30 6.76 26.73 -32.66
N ASP A 31 6.06 26.48 -31.55
CA ASP A 31 5.09 27.43 -31.00
C ASP A 31 5.75 28.58 -30.24
N GLU A 32 5.13 29.75 -30.26
CA GLU A 32 5.54 30.89 -29.43
C GLU A 32 5.14 30.71 -27.96
N TYR A 33 6.04 31.07 -27.05
CA TYR A 33 5.76 31.16 -25.62
C TYR A 33 6.40 32.40 -25.00
N SER A 34 5.79 32.89 -23.92
CA SER A 34 6.24 34.11 -23.23
C SER A 34 7.31 33.79 -22.18
N MET A 35 8.38 34.59 -22.18
CA MET A 35 9.39 34.65 -21.12
C MET A 35 9.05 35.77 -20.15
N TYR A 36 9.15 35.47 -18.87
CA TYR A 36 8.96 36.40 -17.78
C TYR A 36 10.20 36.44 -16.90
N GLU A 37 10.56 37.61 -16.40
CA GLU A 37 11.59 37.81 -15.39
C GLU A 37 10.94 37.96 -14.03
N ARG A 38 11.41 37.22 -13.04
CA ARG A 38 10.95 37.30 -11.66
C ARG A 38 12.08 37.73 -10.73
N THR A 39 11.85 38.68 -9.84
CA THR A 39 12.80 39.03 -8.77
C THR A 39 12.45 38.29 -7.49
N ASP A 40 13.41 37.62 -6.85
CA ASP A 40 13.18 36.95 -5.55
C ASP A 40 13.28 37.92 -4.36
N ARG A 41 13.14 37.37 -3.13
CA ARG A 41 13.20 38.18 -1.88
C ARG A 41 14.59 38.75 -1.59
N GLU A 42 15.63 38.18 -2.18
CA GLU A 42 17.02 38.61 -2.04
C GLU A 42 17.43 39.60 -3.14
N GLY A 43 16.52 39.89 -4.09
CA GLY A 43 16.75 40.83 -5.18
C GLY A 43 17.34 40.19 -6.45
N ASN A 44 17.53 38.86 -6.48
CA ASN A 44 18.05 38.19 -7.67
C ASN A 44 16.96 38.01 -8.73
N LYS A 45 17.33 38.17 -10.00
CA LYS A 45 16.44 38.05 -11.16
C LYS A 45 16.50 36.65 -11.76
N HIS A 46 15.34 36.06 -12.02
CA HIS A 46 15.14 34.72 -12.56
C HIS A 46 14.30 34.77 -13.82
N LEU A 47 14.80 34.25 -14.93
CA LEU A 47 14.02 34.10 -16.16
C LEU A 47 13.23 32.79 -16.11
N MET A 48 11.92 32.89 -16.31
CA MET A 48 11.01 31.76 -16.36
C MET A 48 10.16 31.83 -17.63
N GLY A 49 10.10 30.72 -18.35
CA GLY A 49 9.18 30.54 -19.46
C GLY A 49 9.14 29.07 -19.81
N MET A 50 7.95 28.57 -20.13
CA MET A 50 7.75 27.19 -20.54
C MET A 50 6.82 27.15 -21.75
N CYS A 51 7.17 26.34 -22.74
CA CYS A 51 6.28 26.09 -23.87
C CYS A 51 5.09 25.24 -23.39
N MET A 52 3.93 25.87 -23.25
CA MET A 52 2.73 25.20 -22.76
C MET A 52 2.27 24.07 -23.68
N THR A 53 2.51 24.15 -25.00
CA THR A 53 2.19 23.04 -25.91
C THR A 53 3.02 21.80 -25.63
N CYS A 54 4.34 21.95 -25.51
CA CYS A 54 5.22 20.83 -25.17
C CYS A 54 4.92 20.24 -23.79
N GLU A 55 4.65 21.11 -22.81
CA GLU A 55 4.31 20.69 -21.45
C GLU A 55 2.96 19.99 -21.40
N ASN A 56 1.94 20.50 -22.10
CA ASN A 56 0.65 19.82 -22.25
C ASN A 56 0.80 18.49 -22.99
N LYS A 57 1.68 18.37 -23.98
CA LYS A 57 1.96 17.10 -24.67
C LYS A 57 2.59 16.09 -23.72
N LYS A 58 3.57 16.50 -22.90
CA LYS A 58 4.16 15.67 -21.85
C LYS A 58 3.13 15.24 -20.81
N LEU A 59 2.27 16.17 -20.36
CA LEU A 59 1.19 15.88 -19.43
C LEU A 59 0.20 14.87 -20.04
N ARG A 60 -0.30 15.13 -21.26
CA ARG A 60 -1.19 14.23 -22.02
C ARG A 60 -0.61 12.83 -22.18
N ALA A 61 0.71 12.71 -22.41
CA ALA A 61 1.37 11.42 -22.51
C ALA A 61 1.39 10.63 -21.19
N LYS A 62 1.25 11.29 -20.03
CA LYS A 62 1.16 10.65 -18.71
C LYS A 62 -0.26 10.21 -18.33
N PHE A 63 -1.29 10.74 -19.00
CA PHE A 63 -2.66 10.31 -18.71
C PHE A 63 -2.88 8.88 -19.22
N PRO A 64 -3.64 8.06 -18.47
CA PRO A 64 -4.01 6.73 -18.94
C PRO A 64 -4.77 6.83 -20.26
N LYS A 65 -4.32 6.07 -21.25
CA LYS A 65 -4.88 6.06 -22.62
C LYS A 65 -6.04 5.08 -22.73
N THR A 66 -6.07 4.07 -21.87
CA THR A 66 -7.11 3.05 -21.84
C THR A 66 -7.88 3.09 -20.53
N LYS A 67 -9.10 2.56 -20.54
CA LYS A 67 -9.90 2.37 -19.32
C LYS A 67 -9.18 1.46 -18.32
N GLU A 68 -8.50 0.42 -18.81
CA GLU A 68 -7.74 -0.52 -17.99
C GLU A 68 -6.56 0.17 -17.27
N GLU A 69 -5.78 1.00 -17.98
CA GLU A 69 -4.71 1.80 -17.37
C GLU A 69 -5.27 2.75 -16.30
N LEU A 70 -6.42 3.37 -16.56
CA LEU A 70 -7.08 4.24 -15.59
C LEU A 70 -7.52 3.46 -14.34
N ASP A 71 -8.12 2.29 -14.53
CA ASP A 71 -8.59 1.45 -13.43
C ASP A 71 -7.42 0.88 -12.62
N ASN A 72 -6.32 0.49 -13.27
CA ASN A 72 -5.07 0.09 -12.62
C ASN A 72 -4.44 1.26 -11.83
N ASN A 73 -4.40 2.46 -12.40
CA ASN A 73 -3.90 3.64 -11.70
C ASN A 73 -4.74 3.96 -10.47
N LYS A 74 -6.08 3.94 -10.58
CA LYS A 74 -6.99 4.12 -9.44
C LYS A 74 -6.77 3.03 -8.38
N PHE A 75 -6.52 1.80 -8.79
CA PHE A 75 -6.26 0.69 -7.88
C PHE A 75 -4.94 0.88 -7.12
N ASN A 76 -3.86 1.26 -7.81
CA ASN A 76 -2.57 1.53 -7.20
C ASN A 76 -2.63 2.73 -6.23
N ILE A 77 -3.36 3.79 -6.59
CA ILE A 77 -3.63 4.92 -5.70
C ILE A 77 -4.40 4.44 -4.46
N TRP A 78 -5.40 3.59 -4.64
CA TRP A 78 -6.16 3.03 -3.52
C TRP A 78 -5.27 2.21 -2.58
N ILE A 79 -4.41 1.34 -3.11
CA ILE A 79 -3.42 0.61 -2.30
C ILE A 79 -2.55 1.59 -1.52
N SER A 80 -1.96 2.59 -2.18
CA SER A 80 -1.02 3.52 -1.53
C SER A 80 -1.65 4.35 -0.41
N HIS A 81 -2.97 4.55 -0.43
CA HIS A 81 -3.69 5.30 0.61
C HIS A 81 -4.01 4.46 1.85
N HIS A 82 -4.10 3.13 1.70
CA HIS A 82 -4.54 2.22 2.75
C HIS A 82 -3.43 1.29 3.26
N GLU A 83 -2.40 1.08 2.45
CA GLU A 83 -1.20 0.33 2.83
C GLU A 83 -0.36 1.17 3.79
N ASN A 84 -0.30 0.71 5.04
CA ASN A 84 0.48 1.33 6.10
C ASN A 84 1.60 0.38 6.53
N ILE A 85 2.66 0.31 5.73
CA ILE A 85 3.87 -0.44 6.09
C ILE A 85 4.71 0.44 7.00
N GLU A 86 5.01 -0.03 8.21
CA GLU A 86 5.94 0.66 9.11
C GLU A 86 7.26 0.96 8.39
N LYS A 87 7.83 2.14 8.63
CA LYS A 87 9.11 2.55 8.00
C LYS A 87 10.23 1.53 8.18
N SER A 88 10.23 0.82 9.31
CA SER A 88 11.19 -0.24 9.65
C SER A 88 11.12 -1.45 8.71
N ILE A 89 9.95 -1.70 8.10
CA ILE A 89 9.67 -2.85 7.23
C ILE A 89 9.56 -2.42 5.77
N HIS A 90 9.37 -1.12 5.49
CA HIS A 90 9.25 -0.58 4.14
C HIS A 90 10.47 -0.89 3.24
N GLU A 91 11.67 -0.93 3.83
CA GLU A 91 12.91 -1.27 3.10
C GLU A 91 13.31 -2.75 3.20
N SER A 92 12.45 -3.60 3.80
CA SER A 92 12.69 -5.03 3.91
C SER A 92 12.81 -5.68 2.52
N SER A 93 13.85 -6.49 2.36
CA SER A 93 14.05 -7.37 1.22
C SER A 93 14.66 -8.69 1.68
N PHE A 94 14.72 -9.67 0.76
CA PHE A 94 15.35 -10.95 1.07
C PHE A 94 16.85 -10.82 1.34
N GLU A 95 17.51 -9.80 0.79
CA GLU A 95 18.92 -9.49 0.94
C GLU A 95 19.21 -8.82 2.29
N SER A 96 18.29 -7.98 2.77
CA SER A 96 18.43 -7.33 4.07
C SER A 96 18.02 -8.24 5.25
N TYR A 97 17.35 -9.36 4.99
CA TYR A 97 16.96 -10.33 6.03
C TYR A 97 18.16 -11.16 6.52
N LYS A 98 18.42 -11.14 7.83
CA LYS A 98 19.55 -11.84 8.48
C LYS A 98 19.06 -12.97 9.37
N PRO A 99 18.93 -14.21 8.86
CA PRO A 99 18.46 -15.33 9.67
C PRO A 99 19.48 -15.73 10.74
N GLN A 100 19.02 -15.90 11.98
CA GLN A 100 19.84 -16.29 13.13
C GLN A 100 19.73 -17.79 13.44
N THR A 101 18.60 -18.41 13.12
CA THR A 101 18.33 -19.83 13.37
C THR A 101 18.20 -20.63 12.08
N ASP A 102 18.28 -21.97 12.18
CA ASP A 102 18.03 -22.84 11.03
C ASP A 102 16.60 -22.73 10.51
N LYS A 103 15.61 -22.56 11.40
CA LYS A 103 14.22 -22.32 10.96
C LYS A 103 14.08 -21.01 10.19
N GLN A 104 14.76 -19.93 10.61
CA GLN A 104 14.76 -18.66 9.88
C GLN A 104 15.47 -18.77 8.52
N ARG A 105 16.57 -19.53 8.43
CA ARG A 105 17.24 -19.82 7.15
C ARG A 105 16.32 -20.58 6.20
N GLU A 106 15.64 -21.59 6.72
CA GLU A 106 14.67 -22.37 5.95
C GLU A 106 13.46 -21.53 5.52
N ALA A 107 12.94 -20.69 6.42
CA ALA A 107 11.88 -19.73 6.11
C ALA A 107 12.25 -18.82 4.93
N LEU A 108 13.46 -18.24 4.95
CA LEU A 108 13.97 -17.42 3.85
C LEU A 108 14.01 -18.21 2.53
N ARG A 109 14.50 -19.46 2.57
CA ARG A 109 14.57 -20.34 1.38
C ARG A 109 13.18 -20.64 0.81
N LEU A 110 12.22 -20.97 1.68
CA LEU A 110 10.83 -21.22 1.30
C LEU A 110 10.17 -19.98 0.71
N CYS A 111 10.38 -18.80 1.30
CA CYS A 111 9.84 -17.54 0.79
C CYS A 111 10.38 -17.18 -0.60
N LYS A 112 11.70 -17.35 -0.83
CA LYS A 112 12.29 -17.17 -2.17
C LYS A 112 11.68 -18.15 -3.17
N GLY A 113 11.56 -19.43 -2.79
CA GLY A 113 10.93 -20.46 -3.62
C GLY A 113 9.45 -20.20 -3.91
N TYR A 114 8.72 -19.59 -2.97
CA TYR A 114 7.33 -19.18 -3.14
C TYR A 114 7.17 -18.12 -4.23
N VAL A 115 7.97 -17.04 -4.18
CA VAL A 115 7.97 -16.00 -5.22
C VAL A 115 8.28 -16.60 -6.58
N SER A 116 9.31 -17.44 -6.69
CA SER A 116 9.69 -18.05 -7.98
C SER A 116 8.58 -18.93 -8.59
N LYS A 117 7.61 -19.40 -7.78
CA LYS A 117 6.53 -20.28 -8.19
C LYS A 117 5.15 -19.59 -8.22
N PHE A 118 5.08 -18.28 -8.05
CA PHE A 118 3.84 -17.57 -7.73
C PHE A 118 2.68 -17.82 -8.71
N ASN A 119 2.95 -18.04 -10.00
CA ASN A 119 1.91 -18.34 -11.00
C ASN A 119 1.59 -19.82 -11.18
N ASN A 120 2.32 -20.72 -10.51
CA ASN A 120 2.30 -22.16 -10.79
C ASN A 120 2.09 -22.97 -9.50
N PHE A 121 1.18 -22.53 -8.65
CA PHE A 121 0.81 -23.28 -7.45
C PHE A 121 -0.04 -24.50 -7.81
N SER A 122 0.33 -25.67 -7.29
CA SER A 122 -0.42 -26.90 -7.51
C SER A 122 -1.56 -27.11 -6.50
N LYS A 123 -1.36 -26.73 -5.22
CA LYS A 123 -2.34 -26.89 -4.13
C LYS A 123 -2.21 -25.90 -2.97
N LYS A 124 -0.99 -25.49 -2.62
CA LYS A 124 -0.72 -24.54 -1.52
C LYS A 124 -0.24 -23.22 -2.10
N HIS A 125 -1.12 -22.24 -2.13
CA HIS A 125 -0.86 -20.90 -2.68
C HIS A 125 -0.74 -19.82 -1.59
N SER A 126 -0.98 -20.17 -0.33
CA SER A 126 -0.89 -19.26 0.81
C SER A 126 0.25 -19.66 1.75
N LEU A 127 0.69 -18.71 2.59
CA LEU A 127 1.70 -18.95 3.63
C LEU A 127 1.17 -18.48 4.98
N VAL A 128 1.51 -19.21 6.05
CA VAL A 128 1.23 -18.79 7.43
C VAL A 128 2.54 -18.77 8.20
N PHE A 129 2.98 -17.56 8.58
CA PHE A 129 4.16 -17.35 9.40
C PHE A 129 3.75 -17.35 10.87
N LYS A 130 4.31 -18.27 11.63
CA LYS A 130 3.98 -18.48 13.04
C LYS A 130 5.23 -18.41 13.90
N GLY A 131 5.18 -17.66 14.99
CA GLY A 131 6.27 -17.56 15.96
C GLY A 131 6.17 -16.28 16.78
N ASP A 132 6.99 -16.14 17.81
CA ASP A 132 6.97 -14.98 18.71
C ASP A 132 7.33 -13.66 18.00
N VAL A 133 7.10 -12.55 18.71
CA VAL A 133 7.35 -11.19 18.21
C VAL A 133 8.85 -11.00 17.90
N GLY A 134 9.16 -10.17 16.89
CA GLY A 134 10.54 -9.77 16.61
C GLY A 134 11.40 -10.82 15.89
N LEU A 135 10.83 -11.95 15.45
CA LEU A 135 11.55 -13.00 14.71
C LEU A 135 11.62 -12.76 13.19
N GLY A 136 11.11 -11.62 12.71
CA GLY A 136 11.21 -11.21 11.31
C GLY A 136 10.16 -11.78 10.35
N LYS A 137 8.99 -12.20 10.87
CA LYS A 137 7.82 -12.64 10.07
C LYS A 137 7.36 -11.55 9.09
N SER A 138 7.05 -10.36 9.60
CA SER A 138 6.61 -9.21 8.80
C SER A 138 7.67 -8.76 7.79
N HIS A 139 8.96 -8.88 8.13
CA HIS A 139 10.07 -8.60 7.20
C HIS A 139 10.03 -9.52 5.99
N LEU A 140 9.93 -10.84 6.18
CA LEU A 140 9.84 -11.78 5.06
C LEU A 140 8.54 -11.62 4.27
N ALA A 141 7.43 -11.29 4.93
CA ALA A 141 6.16 -11.05 4.26
C ALA A 141 6.23 -9.80 3.36
N ALA A 142 6.84 -8.72 3.86
CA ALA A 142 7.11 -7.51 3.07
C ALA A 142 8.12 -7.77 1.93
N SER A 143 9.11 -8.65 2.16
CA SER A 143 10.08 -9.03 1.12
C SER A 143 9.43 -9.78 -0.04
N ILE A 144 8.53 -10.74 0.25
CA ILE A 144 7.71 -11.41 -0.77
C ILE A 144 6.90 -10.38 -1.55
N LEU A 145 6.23 -9.49 -0.83
CA LEU A 145 5.37 -8.48 -1.41
C LEU A 145 6.14 -7.53 -2.33
N LYS A 146 7.33 -7.08 -1.91
CA LYS A 146 8.20 -6.20 -2.70
C LYS A 146 8.60 -6.86 -4.02
N GLU A 147 9.08 -8.09 -3.96
CA GLU A 147 9.53 -8.84 -5.13
C GLU A 147 8.39 -9.07 -6.14
N LEU A 148 7.19 -9.40 -5.66
CA LEU A 148 6.02 -9.58 -6.53
C LEU A 148 5.50 -8.24 -7.09
N ARG A 149 5.56 -7.17 -6.31
CA ARG A 149 5.25 -5.82 -6.79
C ARG A 149 6.16 -5.41 -7.95
N GLU A 150 7.47 -5.69 -7.82
CA GLU A 150 8.46 -5.41 -8.86
C GLU A 150 8.23 -6.26 -10.13
N GLN A 151 7.66 -7.46 -9.98
CA GLN A 151 7.22 -8.30 -11.09
C GLN A 151 5.88 -7.87 -11.72
N GLY A 152 5.23 -6.82 -11.19
CA GLY A 152 4.01 -6.24 -11.74
C GLY A 152 2.69 -6.79 -11.17
N TYR A 153 2.74 -7.62 -10.13
CA TYR A 153 1.53 -8.12 -9.47
C TYR A 153 0.86 -7.05 -8.59
N LYS A 154 -0.47 -7.12 -8.51
CA LYS A 154 -1.29 -6.30 -7.62
C LYS A 154 -1.24 -6.88 -6.22
N VAL A 155 -0.38 -6.30 -5.38
CA VAL A 155 -0.09 -6.80 -4.05
C VAL A 155 -0.26 -5.72 -2.98
N MET A 156 -0.76 -6.11 -1.82
CA MET A 156 -1.03 -5.20 -0.71
C MET A 156 -0.63 -5.79 0.63
N PHE A 157 -0.01 -4.97 1.47
CA PHE A 157 0.30 -5.24 2.86
C PHE A 157 -0.70 -4.55 3.77
N LEU A 158 -1.28 -5.28 4.71
CA LEU A 158 -2.27 -4.73 5.62
C LEU A 158 -2.17 -5.43 6.98
N THR A 159 -2.07 -4.66 8.06
CA THR A 159 -2.25 -5.23 9.40
C THR A 159 -3.72 -5.52 9.64
N THR A 160 -4.06 -6.49 10.51
CA THR A 160 -5.48 -6.69 10.85
C THR A 160 -6.11 -5.46 11.50
N THR A 161 -5.34 -4.66 12.23
CA THR A 161 -5.81 -3.38 12.78
C THR A 161 -6.17 -2.37 11.69
N ASP A 162 -5.32 -2.22 10.66
CA ASP A 162 -5.59 -1.33 9.53
C ASP A 162 -6.81 -1.80 8.73
N LEU A 163 -6.98 -3.11 8.55
CA LEU A 163 -8.19 -3.68 7.95
C LEU A 163 -9.44 -3.24 8.71
N MET A 164 -9.45 -3.37 10.04
CA MET A 164 -10.59 -2.96 10.85
C MET A 164 -10.85 -1.45 10.76
N ASN A 165 -9.79 -0.63 10.75
CA ASN A 165 -9.94 0.82 10.61
C ASN A 165 -10.49 1.20 9.22
N MET A 166 -10.00 0.54 8.18
CA MET A 166 -10.46 0.71 6.81
C MET A 166 -11.96 0.37 6.68
N ILE A 167 -12.44 -0.75 7.25
CA ILE A 167 -13.87 -1.05 7.25
C ILE A 167 -14.66 -0.06 8.10
N LYS A 168 -14.20 0.31 9.31
CA LYS A 168 -14.88 1.30 10.16
C LYS A 168 -15.06 2.64 9.47
N SER A 169 -14.10 3.05 8.63
CA SER A 169 -14.20 4.30 7.87
C SER A 169 -15.42 4.36 6.95
N THR A 170 -15.94 3.19 6.51
CA THR A 170 -17.12 3.10 5.66
C THR A 170 -18.43 3.43 6.37
N PHE A 171 -18.44 3.43 7.70
CA PHE A 171 -19.63 3.74 8.49
C PHE A 171 -19.87 5.25 8.63
N ASN A 172 -18.93 6.08 8.18
CA ASN A 172 -19.12 7.51 8.10
C ASN A 172 -20.21 7.84 7.08
N TYR A 173 -21.14 8.72 7.44
CA TYR A 173 -22.28 9.11 6.60
C TYR A 173 -21.87 9.62 5.20
N ASN A 174 -20.70 10.23 5.10
CA ASN A 174 -20.13 10.75 3.85
C ASN A 174 -19.15 9.78 3.17
N SER A 175 -19.09 8.51 3.58
CA SER A 175 -18.19 7.54 2.94
C SER A 175 -18.62 7.28 1.50
N ALA A 176 -17.67 7.39 0.59
CA ALA A 176 -17.87 7.04 -0.82
C ALA A 176 -17.74 5.52 -1.08
N GLN A 177 -17.36 4.73 -0.06
CA GLN A 177 -17.15 3.28 -0.18
C GLN A 177 -17.94 2.52 0.88
N THR A 178 -18.42 1.34 0.51
CA THR A 178 -19.02 0.35 1.41
C THR A 178 -18.01 -0.71 1.83
N GLN A 179 -18.34 -1.49 2.87
CA GLN A 179 -17.55 -2.66 3.27
C GLN A 179 -17.39 -3.66 2.11
N ASP A 180 -18.45 -3.90 1.34
CA ASP A 180 -18.42 -4.80 0.19
C ASP A 180 -17.46 -4.32 -0.91
N ASP A 181 -17.40 -3.01 -1.15
CA ASP A 181 -16.45 -2.44 -2.12
C ASP A 181 -15.00 -2.70 -1.71
N ILE A 182 -14.70 -2.59 -0.41
CA ILE A 182 -13.36 -2.87 0.12
C ILE A 182 -13.05 -4.37 0.00
N ILE A 183 -13.96 -5.25 0.38
CA ILE A 183 -13.75 -6.70 0.30
C ILE A 183 -13.52 -7.12 -1.17
N LYS A 184 -14.30 -6.60 -2.11
CA LYS A 184 -14.11 -6.85 -3.55
C LYS A 184 -12.75 -6.35 -4.06
N ARG A 185 -12.28 -5.18 -3.58
CA ARG A 185 -10.94 -4.68 -3.93
C ARG A 185 -9.86 -5.59 -3.37
N LEU A 186 -9.98 -6.01 -2.12
CA LEU A 186 -9.07 -6.97 -1.50
C LEU A 186 -9.08 -8.31 -2.25
N GLU A 187 -10.23 -8.78 -2.74
CA GLU A 187 -10.35 -10.01 -3.55
C GLU A 187 -9.64 -9.87 -4.91
N SER A 188 -9.62 -8.69 -5.51
CA SER A 188 -8.95 -8.44 -6.79
C SER A 188 -7.42 -8.37 -6.75
N LEU A 189 -6.82 -8.48 -5.55
CA LEU A 189 -5.36 -8.56 -5.39
C LEU A 189 -4.84 -9.95 -5.77
N ASP A 190 -3.69 -9.97 -6.45
CA ASP A 190 -2.94 -11.19 -6.74
C ASP A 190 -2.38 -11.79 -5.44
N LEU A 191 -1.83 -10.94 -4.55
CA LEU A 191 -1.40 -11.31 -3.19
C LEU A 191 -1.90 -10.31 -2.16
N LEU A 192 -2.45 -10.82 -1.06
CA LEU A 192 -2.67 -10.03 0.15
C LEU A 192 -1.74 -10.52 1.26
N VAL A 193 -1.05 -9.60 1.92
CA VAL A 193 -0.39 -9.87 3.19
C VAL A 193 -1.31 -9.36 4.30
N LEU A 194 -1.73 -10.25 5.20
CA LEU A 194 -2.41 -9.90 6.45
C LEU A 194 -1.45 -10.11 7.61
N ASP A 195 -0.92 -9.00 8.11
CA ASP A 195 0.07 -8.99 9.19
C ASP A 195 -0.59 -8.94 10.58
N ASP A 196 0.04 -9.60 11.53
CA ASP A 196 -0.35 -9.69 12.94
C ASP A 196 -1.80 -10.16 13.13
N VAL A 197 -2.19 -11.20 12.40
CA VAL A 197 -3.51 -11.85 12.58
C VAL A 197 -3.64 -12.35 14.01
N GLY A 198 -4.68 -11.86 14.67
CA GLY A 198 -4.91 -12.13 16.08
C GLY A 198 -4.48 -10.99 16.99
N ALA A 199 -3.76 -9.96 16.54
CA ALA A 199 -3.35 -8.85 17.41
C ALA A 199 -4.44 -7.79 17.61
N GLU A 200 -5.43 -7.72 16.72
CA GLU A 200 -6.46 -6.68 16.76
C GLU A 200 -7.33 -6.78 18.02
N TYR A 201 -7.81 -5.63 18.51
CA TYR A 201 -8.67 -5.60 19.68
C TYR A 201 -10.09 -6.09 19.33
N VAL A 202 -10.53 -7.16 19.98
CA VAL A 202 -11.92 -7.64 19.92
C VAL A 202 -12.64 -7.13 21.17
N LYS A 203 -13.62 -6.22 21.02
CA LYS A 203 -14.47 -5.78 22.13
C LYS A 203 -15.60 -6.78 22.35
N ARG A 204 -15.65 -7.33 23.57
CA ARG A 204 -16.80 -8.01 24.21
C ARG A 204 -17.89 -6.97 24.44
N ASP A 205 -19.01 -7.08 23.73
CA ASP A 205 -20.16 -6.21 24.02
C ASP A 205 -20.91 -6.63 25.30
N ALA A 206 -21.83 -5.78 25.76
CA ALA A 206 -22.56 -5.93 27.01
C ALA A 206 -23.63 -7.06 26.98
N GLN A 207 -23.89 -7.64 25.80
CA GLN A 207 -24.79 -8.78 25.57
C GLN A 207 -23.99 -10.07 25.22
N GLY A 208 -22.66 -10.00 25.19
CA GLY A 208 -21.75 -11.13 24.92
C GLY A 208 -21.38 -11.34 23.44
N PHE A 209 -21.70 -10.42 22.53
CA PHE A 209 -21.26 -10.49 21.13
C PHE A 209 -19.89 -9.81 20.93
N GLU A 210 -18.90 -10.65 20.63
CA GLU A 210 -17.55 -10.31 20.12
C GLU A 210 -17.42 -10.67 18.64
N THR A 211 -18.29 -10.10 17.80
CA THR A 211 -18.55 -10.71 16.49
C THR A 211 -18.06 -9.91 15.29
N TRP A 212 -18.02 -8.58 15.36
CA TRP A 212 -17.78 -7.81 14.13
C TRP A 212 -16.37 -7.97 13.53
N ALA A 213 -15.30 -7.85 14.33
CA ALA A 213 -13.94 -8.01 13.82
C ALA A 213 -13.68 -9.44 13.31
N SER A 214 -14.23 -10.44 14.02
CA SER A 214 -14.12 -11.84 13.60
C SER A 214 -14.93 -12.13 12.33
N GLU A 215 -16.08 -11.49 12.15
CA GLU A 215 -16.90 -11.56 10.93
C GLU A 215 -16.20 -10.92 9.74
N VAL A 216 -15.66 -9.71 9.90
CA VAL A 216 -14.89 -9.02 8.83
C VAL A 216 -13.69 -9.85 8.43
N LEU A 217 -12.89 -10.31 9.40
CA LEU A 217 -11.71 -11.13 9.13
C LEU A 217 -12.11 -12.45 8.44
N PHE A 218 -13.18 -13.10 8.91
CA PHE A 218 -13.72 -14.30 8.27
C PHE A 218 -14.17 -14.02 6.83
N GLN A 219 -14.86 -12.92 6.57
CA GLN A 219 -15.31 -12.55 5.22
C GLN A 219 -14.14 -12.35 4.27
N VAL A 220 -13.10 -11.60 4.67
CA VAL A 220 -11.90 -11.35 3.84
C VAL A 220 -11.13 -12.64 3.58
N ILE A 221 -10.92 -13.47 4.61
CA ILE A 221 -10.21 -14.75 4.43
C ILE A 221 -11.02 -15.70 3.54
N ASN A 222 -12.35 -15.71 3.69
CA ASN A 222 -13.21 -16.58 2.91
C ASN A 222 -13.32 -16.14 1.45
N SER A 223 -13.40 -14.83 1.15
CA SER A 223 -13.39 -14.34 -0.24
C SER A 223 -12.08 -14.66 -0.95
N ARG A 224 -10.97 -14.75 -0.20
CA ARG A 224 -9.65 -15.08 -0.73
C ARG A 224 -9.26 -16.55 -0.57
N GLN A 225 -10.19 -17.48 -0.31
CA GLN A 225 -9.84 -18.89 -0.05
C GLN A 225 -9.07 -19.57 -1.20
N ALA A 226 -9.37 -19.20 -2.45
CA ALA A 226 -8.71 -19.70 -3.65
C ALA A 226 -7.57 -18.79 -4.16
N LEU A 227 -7.24 -17.74 -3.41
CA LEU A 227 -6.28 -16.71 -3.82
C LEU A 227 -5.07 -16.65 -2.88
N PRO A 228 -3.86 -16.37 -3.39
CA PRO A 228 -2.67 -16.23 -2.58
C PRO A 228 -2.82 -15.23 -1.44
N THR A 229 -2.57 -15.68 -0.21
CA THR A 229 -2.53 -14.82 0.97
C THR A 229 -1.38 -15.23 1.90
N VAL A 230 -0.60 -14.26 2.37
CA VAL A 230 0.42 -14.47 3.40
C VAL A 230 -0.15 -13.95 4.72
N TYR A 231 -0.16 -14.79 5.74
CA TYR A 231 -0.59 -14.43 7.08
C TYR A 231 0.60 -14.43 8.02
N THR A 232 0.68 -13.48 8.94
CA THR A 232 1.58 -13.59 10.09
C THR A 232 0.77 -13.66 11.38
N THR A 233 1.24 -14.44 12.35
CA THR A 233 0.58 -14.53 13.65
C THR A 233 1.57 -14.90 14.76
N ASN A 234 1.36 -14.30 15.92
CA ASN A 234 2.05 -14.65 17.16
C ASN A 234 1.26 -15.66 18.01
N TYR A 235 0.02 -15.99 17.60
CA TYR A 235 -0.92 -16.76 18.41
C TYR A 235 -0.83 -18.27 18.14
N LYS A 236 -1.01 -19.06 19.18
CA LYS A 236 -1.25 -20.50 19.05
C LYS A 236 -2.70 -20.75 18.65
N ALA A 237 -2.99 -21.93 18.10
CA ALA A 237 -4.35 -22.28 17.66
C ALA A 237 -5.38 -22.22 18.81
N GLU A 238 -4.96 -22.51 20.04
CA GLU A 238 -5.77 -22.40 21.26
C GLU A 238 -6.17 -20.95 21.55
N ASP A 239 -5.23 -20.01 21.41
CA ASP A 239 -5.46 -18.59 21.68
C ASP A 239 -6.45 -17.96 20.67
N PHE A 240 -6.42 -18.41 19.41
CA PHE A 240 -7.40 -18.02 18.39
C PHE A 240 -8.84 -18.38 18.78
N SER A 241 -9.04 -19.55 19.38
CA SER A 241 -10.38 -19.99 19.82
C SER A 241 -10.86 -19.18 21.02
N ALA A 242 -9.95 -18.82 21.93
CA ALA A 242 -10.25 -17.95 23.06
C ALA A 242 -10.60 -16.51 22.62
N LYS A 243 -9.92 -16.02 21.57
CA LYS A 243 -10.07 -14.65 21.05
C LYS A 243 -11.28 -14.45 20.15
N TYR A 244 -11.55 -15.36 19.23
CA TYR A 244 -12.60 -15.21 18.21
C TYR A 244 -13.83 -16.10 18.46
N GLY A 245 -13.90 -16.76 19.62
CA GLY A 245 -15.00 -17.64 19.99
C GLY A 245 -15.30 -18.72 18.93
N LYS A 246 -16.58 -18.91 18.59
CA LYS A 246 -17.01 -19.91 17.57
C LYS A 246 -16.40 -19.66 16.18
N GLN A 247 -16.06 -18.42 15.84
CA GLN A 247 -15.47 -18.08 14.54
C GLN A 247 -13.98 -18.40 14.46
N GLY A 248 -13.27 -18.48 15.59
CA GLY A 248 -11.82 -18.72 15.61
C GLY A 248 -11.40 -20.01 14.92
N LYS A 249 -12.13 -21.10 15.16
CA LYS A 249 -11.88 -22.38 14.47
C LYS A 249 -12.13 -22.30 12.96
N ARG A 250 -13.12 -21.52 12.53
CA ARG A 250 -13.46 -21.33 11.10
C ARG A 250 -12.41 -20.49 10.40
N ILE A 251 -11.96 -19.41 11.02
CA ILE A 251 -10.87 -18.55 10.54
C ILE A 251 -9.61 -19.38 10.37
N LEU A 252 -9.17 -20.09 11.41
CA LEU A 252 -8.00 -20.98 11.34
C LEU A 252 -8.14 -22.05 10.25
N SER A 253 -9.29 -22.72 10.18
CA SER A 253 -9.52 -23.74 9.15
C SER A 253 -9.37 -23.17 7.74
N ARG A 254 -9.87 -21.95 7.48
CA ARG A 254 -9.75 -21.30 6.18
C ARG A 254 -8.32 -20.83 5.88
N MET A 255 -7.63 -20.26 6.87
CA MET A 255 -6.22 -19.86 6.73
C MET A 255 -5.33 -21.07 6.41
N LEU A 256 -5.53 -22.21 7.08
CA LEU A 256 -4.64 -23.37 6.98
C LEU A 256 -4.93 -24.28 5.78
N ASN A 257 -6.15 -24.26 5.23
CA ASN A 257 -6.58 -25.22 4.20
C ASN A 257 -5.68 -25.21 2.94
N SER A 258 -5.20 -24.03 2.54
CA SER A 258 -4.40 -23.84 1.33
C SER A 258 -3.03 -23.24 1.62
N ALA A 259 -2.59 -23.29 2.89
CA ALA A 259 -1.36 -22.65 3.33
C ALA A 259 -0.24 -23.63 3.70
N GLU A 260 0.99 -23.21 3.44
CA GLU A 260 2.18 -23.77 4.05
C GLU A 260 2.51 -23.02 5.35
N ILE A 261 2.66 -23.76 6.45
CA ILE A 261 2.99 -23.16 7.76
C ILE A 261 4.52 -23.09 7.85
N ILE A 262 5.03 -21.88 8.09
CA ILE A 262 6.44 -21.62 8.32
C ILE A 262 6.60 -21.14 9.76
N GLU A 263 7.33 -21.93 10.56
CA GLU A 263 7.59 -21.60 11.95
C GLU A 263 8.88 -20.81 12.10
N PHE A 264 8.82 -19.79 12.95
CA PHE A 264 9.95 -18.95 13.33
C PHE A 264 10.26 -19.20 14.80
N ASP A 265 11.54 -19.34 15.12
CA ASP A 265 12.08 -19.42 16.47
C ASP A 265 13.26 -18.44 16.63
N GLY A 266 13.75 -18.30 17.86
CA GLY A 266 14.89 -17.45 18.19
C GLY A 266 14.55 -16.38 19.22
N VAL A 267 15.41 -15.36 19.29
CA VAL A 267 15.28 -14.22 20.21
C VAL A 267 14.78 -13.00 19.44
N ASP A 268 14.00 -12.15 20.10
CA ASP A 268 13.48 -10.91 19.52
C ASP A 268 14.63 -10.00 19.04
N GLN A 269 14.71 -9.79 17.72
CA GLN A 269 15.76 -8.98 17.10
C GLN A 269 15.60 -7.47 17.34
N ARG A 270 14.40 -7.01 17.69
CA ARG A 270 14.13 -5.60 18.01
C ARG A 270 14.68 -5.24 19.39
N ILE A 271 14.69 -6.20 20.32
CA ILE A 271 15.14 -6.00 21.70
C ILE A 271 16.64 -6.29 21.87
N ASN A 272 17.23 -7.18 21.08
CA ASN A 272 18.67 -7.50 21.16
C ASN A 272 19.61 -6.29 20.94
N ASN A 273 19.10 -5.14 20.50
CA ASN A 273 19.86 -3.90 20.32
C ASN A 273 19.58 -2.83 21.42
N PHE A 274 18.86 -3.17 22.49
CA PHE A 274 18.67 -2.34 23.69
C PHE A 274 19.62 -2.78 24.81
#